data_AF-A0A8T5KH73-F1
#
_entry.id   AF-A0A8T5KH73-F1
#
_cell.length_a   1.000
_cell.length_b   1.000
_cell.length_c   1.000
_cell.angle_alpha   90.00
_cell.angle_beta   90.00
_cell.angle_gamma   90.00
#
_symmetry.space_group_name_H-M   'P 1'
#
loop_
_entity.id
_entity.type
_entity.pdbx_description
1 polymer ?
#
loop_
_entity_poly.entity_id
_entity_poly.type
_entity_poly.pdbx_seq_one_letter_code
_entity_poly.pdbx_strand_id
1 'polypeptide(L)'
;MRYNGFRQSALFILTSVIILGFGLGVVFADIDGVVMDPDGQPVTMANITFFRGYLRIGVVSTDDSGLFSMELDDGSYVCQVYAGLDYLPSMFRVNGSLSGKLVSLQNAAYLDLKGDLQYIDSETLPLQVDVLVKDSNGDVFNSTGFPLTFGSNRLSYEKILGISSNIIPVPSDQPSTVSINSTYLIDSRIGSRGLEFDIGSISVGEPIIVDLRYHTLLTSDQISKSSLITLESRLAEMHGYGFYLARQDTALSTGIRYTDEAWSYYEDGEYAESFDSLKRGYLLFEHANAELIAMYQEASFSVFGLMGFLAMSSFILGYLVTDEPIHQIIVDVVAYTVSLTFFYFTYPGSRTIPINTFAIAAAGFLLGFSIIGWFFPQLFRIGSSDGRVHTRNLVSPIFNLAKRSLRRRKLRFLLTLVSLTLLVMSFVTLTSFSEGYGVVSGSTPSKSSWEGVFIRDGSWSKGDPVFLSFAIPEQEWLKNRDEVQSMYVKAENMPLRGPMFTISGMQVYGVIGGTESEFENVRLESVLASGSLPVQGVLVSESFSEESGILLGEPVSFGGISLPVDGIFEDSAFSRLKDLDGTP
;
A
#
# COMPACT_ATOMS: atom_id res chain seq x y z
N MET A 1 75.11 1.67 -7.22
CA MET A 1 74.95 3.00 -7.85
C MET A 1 74.11 3.86 -6.91
N ARG A 2 74.72 4.93 -6.43
CA ARG A 2 74.32 5.83 -5.35
C ARG A 2 74.29 7.20 -5.98
N TYR A 3 73.30 8.04 -5.68
CA TYR A 3 73.54 9.48 -5.64
C TYR A 3 72.61 10.15 -4.63
N ASN A 4 73.23 10.75 -3.62
CA ASN A 4 72.65 11.63 -2.62
C ASN A 4 73.73 12.68 -2.35
N GLY A 5 73.39 13.98 -2.31
CA GLY A 5 74.37 15.02 -2.04
C GLY A 5 73.89 16.46 -2.19
N PHE A 6 73.29 17.00 -1.13
CA PHE A 6 73.37 18.40 -0.63
C PHE A 6 74.81 18.97 -0.82
N ARG A 7 75.11 20.23 -1.18
CA ARG A 7 74.83 21.53 -0.51
C ARG A 7 75.48 22.72 -1.28
N GLN A 8 74.80 23.88 -1.21
CA GLN A 8 75.28 25.28 -1.03
C GLN A 8 76.18 26.02 -2.04
N SER A 9 75.67 27.20 -2.46
CA SER A 9 76.25 28.58 -2.52
C SER A 9 75.59 29.35 -3.69
N ALA A 10 75.21 30.63 -3.72
CA ALA A 10 75.02 31.74 -2.79
C ALA A 10 74.42 32.94 -3.60
N LEU A 11 73.65 33.82 -2.94
CA LEU A 11 73.43 35.27 -3.19
C LEU A 11 72.77 35.85 -4.48
N PHE A 12 71.72 36.67 -4.24
CA PHE A 12 71.16 37.86 -4.94
C PHE A 12 70.92 37.80 -6.47
N ILE A 13 69.74 38.18 -7.00
CA ILE A 13 69.27 39.57 -7.12
C ILE A 13 67.73 39.62 -7.22
N LEU A 14 67.17 40.60 -6.50
CA LEU A 14 65.81 41.13 -6.56
C LEU A 14 65.31 41.33 -8.02
N THR A 15 64.16 40.76 -8.36
CA THR A 15 63.29 41.29 -9.43
C THR A 15 61.85 41.33 -8.96
N SER A 16 61.31 42.53 -9.02
CA SER A 16 59.96 42.94 -8.70
C SER A 16 58.95 42.25 -9.62
N VAL A 17 57.96 41.55 -9.05
CA VAL A 17 56.67 41.35 -9.69
C VAL A 17 55.63 42.02 -8.81
N ILE A 18 55.08 43.08 -9.37
CA ILE A 18 53.95 43.86 -8.91
C ILE A 18 52.78 42.90 -8.69
N ILE A 19 52.46 42.61 -7.42
CA ILE A 19 51.15 42.07 -7.05
C ILE A 19 50.25 43.29 -6.89
N LEU A 20 49.54 43.61 -7.97
CA LEU A 20 48.33 44.40 -7.95
C LEU A 20 47.36 43.70 -6.98
N GLY A 21 47.29 44.22 -5.76
CA GLY A 21 46.20 43.93 -4.84
C GLY A 21 44.92 44.51 -5.44
N PHE A 22 44.23 43.74 -6.27
CA PHE A 22 42.80 43.90 -6.47
C PHE A 22 42.14 43.51 -5.14
N GLY A 23 41.97 44.50 -4.26
CA GLY A 23 40.88 44.45 -3.31
C GLY A 23 39.60 44.42 -4.12
N LEU A 24 39.07 43.23 -4.39
CA LEU A 24 37.65 43.05 -4.62
C LEU A 24 37.01 43.45 -3.29
N GLY A 25 36.69 44.73 -3.13
CA GLY A 25 35.77 45.16 -2.10
C GLY A 25 34.48 44.40 -2.36
N VAL A 26 34.17 43.44 -1.50
CA VAL A 26 32.83 42.88 -1.42
C VAL A 26 31.96 44.07 -1.05
N VAL A 27 31.14 44.52 -1.99
CA VAL A 27 30.17 45.58 -1.71
C VAL A 27 29.07 44.91 -0.90
N PHE A 28 28.99 45.27 0.38
CA PHE A 28 27.87 44.89 1.21
C PHE A 28 26.69 45.81 0.90
N ALA A 29 25.52 45.20 0.74
CA ALA A 29 24.22 45.83 0.69
C ALA A 29 23.60 45.80 2.09
N ASP A 30 23.31 46.96 2.64
CA ASP A 30 22.55 47.07 3.89
C ASP A 30 21.04 46.96 3.58
N ILE A 31 20.33 46.10 4.31
CA ILE A 31 18.88 45.98 4.25
C ILE A 31 18.29 46.35 5.60
N ASP A 32 17.62 47.50 5.66
CA ASP A 32 16.97 48.03 6.86
C ASP A 32 15.52 48.46 6.62
N GLY A 33 14.72 48.43 7.69
CA GLY A 33 13.32 48.79 7.65
C GLY A 33 12.63 48.74 9.00
N VAL A 34 11.33 49.07 8.98
CA VAL A 34 10.46 49.07 10.15
C VAL A 34 9.23 48.21 9.85
N VAL A 35 8.91 47.31 10.78
CA VAL A 35 7.69 46.49 10.77
C VAL A 35 6.63 47.17 11.62
N MET A 36 5.46 47.41 11.02
CA MET A 36 4.30 48.03 11.67
C MET A 36 3.09 47.12 11.58
N ASP A 37 2.21 47.22 12.58
CA ASP A 37 0.90 46.60 12.59
C ASP A 37 -0.08 47.35 11.63
N PRO A 38 -1.32 46.87 11.44
CA PRO A 38 -2.31 47.57 10.63
C PRO A 38 -2.71 48.95 11.16
N ASP A 39 -2.56 49.19 12.46
CA ASP A 39 -2.89 50.45 13.14
C ASP A 39 -1.71 51.46 13.12
N GLY A 40 -0.57 51.07 12.55
CA GLY A 40 0.64 51.89 12.41
C GLY A 40 1.56 51.90 13.63
N GLN A 41 1.37 50.99 14.59
CA GLN A 41 2.28 50.80 15.72
C GLN A 41 3.46 49.88 15.36
N PRO A 42 4.65 50.11 15.92
CA PRO A 42 5.80 49.25 15.70
C PRO A 42 5.59 47.85 16.33
N VAL A 43 5.96 46.80 15.58
CA VAL A 43 5.84 45.42 16.03
C VAL A 43 7.17 44.92 16.58
N THR A 44 7.20 44.57 17.87
CA THR A 44 8.39 44.07 18.57
C THR A 44 8.59 42.57 18.37
N MET A 45 9.84 42.11 18.29
CA MET A 45 10.20 40.68 18.15
C MET A 45 9.64 39.97 16.90
N ALA A 46 9.31 40.71 15.84
CA ALA A 46 9.00 40.11 14.55
C ALA A 46 10.27 39.51 13.94
N ASN A 47 10.19 38.27 13.46
CA ASN A 47 11.30 37.58 12.83
C ASN A 47 11.33 37.85 11.32
N ILE A 48 12.43 38.43 10.83
CA ILE A 48 12.72 38.60 9.42
C ILE A 48 13.72 37.54 8.99
N THR A 49 13.33 36.66 8.07
CA THR A 49 14.19 35.63 7.48
C THR A 49 14.61 36.04 6.07
N PHE A 50 15.90 35.94 5.79
CA PHE A 50 16.51 36.32 4.52
C PHE A 50 16.92 35.10 3.71
N PHE A 51 16.53 35.07 2.43
CA PHE A 51 16.81 33.97 1.51
C PHE A 51 17.50 34.47 0.24
N ARG A 52 18.46 33.69 -0.27
CA ARG A 52 19.02 33.83 -1.60
C ARG A 52 18.71 32.56 -2.40
N GLY A 53 17.77 32.66 -3.34
CA GLY A 53 17.16 31.48 -3.95
C GLY A 53 16.40 30.65 -2.91
N TYR A 54 16.79 29.39 -2.71
CA TYR A 54 16.20 28.49 -1.70
C TYR A 54 17.04 28.38 -0.42
N LEU A 55 18.20 29.06 -0.36
CA LEU A 55 19.11 28.98 0.78
C LEU A 55 18.75 30.07 1.80
N ARG A 56 18.47 29.66 3.05
CA ARG A 56 18.33 30.57 4.19
C ARG A 56 19.70 31.14 4.56
N ILE A 57 19.82 32.46 4.55
CA ILE A 57 21.07 33.19 4.80
C ILE A 57 21.16 33.64 6.26
N GLY A 58 20.04 34.06 6.86
CA GLY A 58 20.01 34.53 8.24
C GLY A 58 18.61 34.90 8.73
N VAL A 59 18.48 35.16 10.03
CA VAL A 59 17.27 35.65 10.69
C VAL A 59 17.63 36.79 11.63
N VAL A 60 16.82 37.85 11.62
CA VAL A 60 16.92 39.01 12.53
C VAL A 60 15.56 39.23 13.17
N SER A 61 15.52 39.63 14.43
CA SER A 61 14.28 40.01 15.12
C SER A 61 14.20 41.54 15.24
N THR A 62 13.01 42.12 15.16
CA THR A 62 12.81 43.56 15.36
C THR A 62 13.05 43.98 16.80
N ASP A 63 13.55 45.20 16.97
CA ASP A 63 13.69 45.85 18.28
C ASP A 63 12.36 46.46 18.80
N ASP A 64 12.43 47.15 19.95
CA ASP A 64 11.29 47.80 20.60
C ASP A 64 10.64 48.91 19.73
N SER A 65 11.34 49.38 18.70
CA SER A 65 10.86 50.35 17.72
C SER A 65 10.41 49.72 16.41
N GLY A 66 10.36 48.39 16.34
CA GLY A 66 9.98 47.63 15.15
C GLY A 66 11.05 47.61 14.06
N LEU A 67 12.27 48.07 14.37
CA LEU A 67 13.34 48.27 13.40
C LEU A 67 14.15 46.97 13.21
N PHE A 68 14.51 46.67 11.97
CA PHE A 68 15.42 45.59 11.62
C PHE A 68 16.52 46.10 10.69
N SER A 69 17.70 45.50 10.79
CA SER A 69 18.84 45.78 9.89
C SER A 69 19.65 44.50 9.70
N MET A 70 20.08 44.22 8.47
CA MET A 70 20.98 43.13 8.17
C MET A 70 21.95 43.51 7.06
N GLU A 71 23.24 43.33 7.33
CA GLU A 71 24.31 43.52 6.34
C GLU A 71 24.48 42.24 5.52
N LEU A 72 24.26 42.33 4.21
CA LEU A 72 24.32 41.20 3.27
C LEU A 72 25.19 41.55 2.07
N ASP A 73 25.74 40.58 1.35
CA ASP A 73 26.46 40.89 0.10
C ASP A 73 25.51 41.45 -0.97
N ASP A 74 26.01 42.19 -1.97
CA ASP A 74 25.18 42.62 -3.09
C ASP A 74 24.53 41.42 -3.83
N GLY A 75 23.22 41.51 -4.10
CA GLY A 75 22.45 40.40 -4.67
C GLY A 75 20.93 40.54 -4.58
N SER A 76 20.22 39.50 -5.03
CA SER A 76 18.76 39.41 -4.95
C SER A 76 18.34 38.53 -3.78
N TYR A 77 17.46 39.07 -2.93
CA TYR A 77 16.99 38.47 -1.70
C TYR A 77 15.48 38.42 -1.62
N VAL A 78 14.98 37.36 -0.99
CA VAL A 78 13.60 37.24 -0.55
C VAL A 78 13.59 37.40 0.96
N CYS A 79 12.82 38.35 1.46
CA CYS A 79 12.66 38.62 2.88
C CYS A 79 11.26 38.18 3.31
N GLN A 80 11.18 37.38 4.38
CA GLN A 80 9.93 36.92 4.98
C GLN A 80 9.82 37.46 6.39
N VAL A 81 8.67 38.04 6.72
CA VAL A 81 8.39 38.65 8.02
C VAL A 81 7.28 37.87 8.70
N TYR A 82 7.51 37.47 9.95
CA TYR A 82 6.54 36.78 10.80
C TYR A 82 6.60 37.31 12.22
N ALA A 83 5.46 37.75 12.74
CA ALA A 83 5.36 38.42 14.03
C ALA A 83 4.46 37.68 15.03
N GLY A 84 4.45 36.35 14.95
CA GLY A 84 3.62 35.50 15.80
C GLY A 84 2.21 35.35 15.24
N LEU A 85 1.30 34.92 16.12
CA LEU A 85 -0.04 34.54 15.70
C LEU A 85 -0.87 35.79 15.31
N ASP A 86 -0.77 36.95 15.94
CA ASP A 86 -1.76 38.01 15.64
C ASP A 86 -1.70 38.60 14.19
N TYR A 87 -0.68 38.23 13.39
CA TYR A 87 -0.43 38.76 12.06
C TYR A 87 -0.21 37.71 10.97
N LEU A 88 -0.64 38.03 9.74
CA LEU A 88 -0.33 37.23 8.55
C LEU A 88 1.15 37.31 8.18
N PRO A 89 1.76 36.19 7.74
CA PRO A 89 3.10 36.22 7.16
C PRO A 89 3.16 37.18 5.96
N SER A 90 4.27 37.90 5.82
CA SER A 90 4.50 38.86 4.74
C SER A 90 5.81 38.57 4.02
N MET A 91 5.85 38.85 2.71
CA MET A 91 7.03 38.57 1.89
C MET A 91 7.28 39.66 0.87
N PHE A 92 8.54 40.07 0.76
CA PHE A 92 8.97 41.04 -0.23
C PHE A 92 10.33 40.66 -0.82
N ARG A 93 10.62 41.20 -2.01
CA ARG A 93 11.88 40.96 -2.72
C ARG A 93 12.73 42.23 -2.71
N VAL A 94 14.02 42.03 -2.53
CA VAL A 94 15.03 43.10 -2.51
C VAL A 94 16.11 42.77 -3.52
N ASN A 95 16.55 43.77 -4.29
CA ASN A 95 17.69 43.66 -5.20
C ASN A 95 18.70 44.73 -4.82
N GLY A 96 19.85 44.34 -4.29
CA GLY A 96 20.87 45.24 -3.76
C GLY A 96 20.54 45.77 -2.37
N SER A 97 20.94 47.00 -2.06
CA SER A 97 20.66 47.66 -0.77
C SER A 97 19.25 48.24 -0.71
N LEU A 98 18.66 48.22 0.48
CA LEU A 98 17.33 48.75 0.73
C LEU A 98 17.31 49.40 2.11
N SER A 99 17.04 50.69 2.16
CA SER A 99 16.97 51.43 3.42
C SER A 99 15.59 52.04 3.62
N GLY A 100 15.09 52.03 4.86
CA GLY A 100 13.81 52.61 5.25
C GLY A 100 12.59 51.86 4.72
N LYS A 101 12.67 50.54 4.50
CA LYS A 101 11.51 49.76 4.05
C LYS A 101 10.44 49.72 5.13
N LEU A 102 9.24 50.22 4.82
CA LEU A 102 8.06 50.05 5.68
C LEU A 102 7.34 48.76 5.31
N VAL A 103 7.19 47.86 6.27
CA VAL A 103 6.45 46.60 6.15
C VAL A 103 5.22 46.70 7.05
N SER A 104 4.04 46.85 6.46
CA SER A 104 2.77 46.81 7.19
C SER A 104 2.24 45.38 7.15
N LEU A 105 2.02 44.79 8.33
CA LEU A 105 1.41 43.48 8.47
C LEU A 105 -0.12 43.60 8.37
N GLN A 106 -0.78 42.49 8.06
CA GLN A 106 -2.23 42.36 8.11
C GLN A 106 -2.61 41.50 9.31
N ASN A 107 -3.78 41.77 9.91
CA ASN A 107 -4.32 40.97 10.99
C ASN A 107 -4.63 39.53 10.51
N ALA A 108 -4.31 38.56 11.35
CA ALA A 108 -4.63 37.15 11.12
C ALA A 108 -5.65 36.64 12.12
N ALA A 109 -6.45 35.68 11.67
CA ALA A 109 -7.15 34.72 12.51
C ALA A 109 -6.51 33.33 12.33
N TYR A 110 -6.85 32.39 13.22
CA TYR A 110 -6.29 31.04 13.20
C TYR A 110 -7.36 29.98 13.02
N LEU A 111 -7.01 29.02 12.18
CA LEU A 111 -7.71 27.76 12.04
C LEU A 111 -6.89 26.68 12.75
N ASP A 112 -7.49 26.03 13.75
CA ASP A 112 -6.94 24.83 14.39
C ASP A 112 -7.60 23.60 13.76
N LEU A 113 -6.85 22.92 12.89
CA LEU A 113 -7.25 21.69 12.22
C LEU A 113 -7.06 20.50 13.17
N LYS A 114 -8.17 19.91 13.60
CA LYS A 114 -8.18 18.71 14.45
C LYS A 114 -8.60 17.48 13.66
N GLY A 115 -8.10 16.33 14.12
CA GLY A 115 -8.43 15.04 13.53
C GLY A 115 -7.58 14.70 12.30
N ASP A 116 -7.64 13.43 11.91
CA ASP A 116 -6.84 12.88 10.81
C ASP A 116 -7.60 12.96 9.49
N LEU A 117 -6.88 13.20 8.39
CA LEU A 117 -7.42 13.09 7.04
C LEU A 117 -7.49 11.63 6.60
N GLN A 118 -8.56 10.94 6.97
CA GLN A 118 -8.79 9.53 6.63
C GLN A 118 -9.93 9.36 5.65
N TYR A 119 -9.72 8.51 4.63
CA TYR A 119 -10.74 8.10 3.68
C TYR A 119 -10.92 6.59 3.71
N ILE A 120 -12.15 6.14 3.47
CA ILE A 120 -12.47 4.71 3.54
C ILE A 120 -11.88 3.88 2.39
N ASP A 121 -11.41 4.50 1.32
CA ASP A 121 -10.78 3.83 0.17
C ASP A 121 -9.25 3.91 0.22
N SER A 122 -8.68 4.71 1.13
CA SER A 122 -7.24 4.72 1.35
C SER A 122 -6.79 3.53 2.19
N GLU A 123 -5.63 3.00 1.83
CA GLU A 123 -4.93 1.95 2.57
C GLU A 123 -4.04 2.53 3.68
N THR A 124 -3.63 3.79 3.52
CA THR A 124 -2.65 4.46 4.39
C THR A 124 -3.13 5.84 4.81
N LEU A 125 -2.44 6.43 5.77
CA LEU A 125 -2.49 7.87 6.02
C LEU A 125 -1.93 8.66 4.84
N PRO A 126 -2.23 9.97 4.73
CA PRO A 126 -1.76 10.78 3.62
C PRO A 126 -0.23 10.83 3.57
N LEU A 127 0.33 10.59 2.39
CA LEU A 127 1.76 10.68 2.11
C LEU A 127 2.24 12.12 2.03
N GLN A 128 1.39 12.99 1.48
CA GLN A 128 1.59 14.42 1.37
C GLN A 128 0.26 15.12 1.66
N VAL A 129 0.30 16.21 2.42
CA VAL A 129 -0.82 17.12 2.64
C VAL A 129 -0.37 18.53 2.28
N ASP A 130 -1.17 19.22 1.46
CA ASP A 130 -1.03 20.61 1.10
C ASP A 130 -2.34 21.34 1.44
N VAL A 131 -2.27 22.42 2.23
CA VAL A 131 -3.39 23.27 2.62
C VAL A 131 -3.24 24.64 1.96
N LEU A 132 -4.29 25.10 1.28
CA LEU A 132 -4.34 26.34 0.52
C LEU A 132 -5.45 27.23 1.08
N VAL A 133 -5.11 28.48 1.43
CA VAL A 133 -6.12 29.49 1.80
C VAL A 133 -6.44 30.32 0.55
N LYS A 134 -7.69 30.31 0.12
CA LYS A 134 -8.18 31.00 -1.07
C LYS A 134 -9.02 32.22 -0.71
N ASP A 135 -8.96 33.22 -1.56
CA ASP A 135 -9.81 34.41 -1.51
C ASP A 135 -11.22 34.14 -2.07
N SER A 136 -12.09 35.16 -2.04
CA SER A 136 -13.45 35.08 -2.59
C SER A 136 -13.53 34.84 -4.10
N ASN A 137 -12.42 34.98 -4.83
CA ASN A 137 -12.34 34.70 -6.27
C ASN A 137 -11.86 33.26 -6.55
N GLY A 138 -11.47 32.51 -5.51
CA GLY A 138 -10.94 31.16 -5.60
C GLY A 138 -9.43 31.10 -5.85
N ASP A 139 -8.72 32.23 -5.83
CA ASP A 139 -7.28 32.31 -5.99
C ASP A 139 -6.59 32.20 -4.63
N VAL A 140 -5.37 31.64 -4.60
CA VAL A 140 -4.59 31.55 -3.34
C VAL A 140 -4.30 32.94 -2.83
N PHE A 141 -4.60 33.18 -1.55
CA PHE A 141 -4.40 34.46 -0.91
C PHE A 141 -2.92 34.84 -0.91
N ASN A 142 -2.60 36.02 -1.47
CA ASN A 142 -1.23 36.50 -1.68
C ASN A 142 -1.12 38.03 -1.56
N SER A 143 -2.00 38.67 -0.77
CA SER A 143 -2.04 40.13 -0.66
C SER A 143 -0.79 40.72 0.04
N THR A 144 -0.15 39.93 0.92
CA THR A 144 1.08 40.30 1.64
C THR A 144 2.36 39.94 0.86
N GLY A 145 2.23 39.48 -0.39
CA GLY A 145 3.33 38.94 -1.19
C GLY A 145 3.79 37.54 -0.76
N PHE A 146 3.20 37.00 0.31
CA PHE A 146 3.38 35.63 0.77
C PHE A 146 2.15 34.79 0.38
N PRO A 147 2.30 33.75 -0.45
CA PRO A 147 1.18 32.87 -0.78
C PRO A 147 0.85 31.98 0.43
N LEU A 148 -0.42 32.00 0.88
CA LEU A 148 -0.90 31.19 2.01
C LEU A 148 -1.08 29.72 1.61
N THR A 149 0.05 29.04 1.44
CA THR A 149 0.16 27.61 1.14
C THR A 149 1.00 26.91 2.21
N PHE A 150 0.45 25.83 2.73
CA PHE A 150 0.90 25.10 3.92
C PHE A 150 1.03 23.61 3.58
N GLY A 151 1.93 22.83 4.17
CA GLY A 151 2.05 21.39 3.89
C GLY A 151 3.44 20.77 3.83
N SER A 152 3.47 19.47 3.55
CA SER A 152 4.66 18.59 3.64
C SER A 152 5.76 18.76 2.56
N ASN A 153 5.63 19.72 1.65
CA ASN A 153 6.63 19.94 0.62
C ASN A 153 8.00 20.36 1.22
N ARG A 154 9.12 19.90 0.66
CA ARG A 154 10.48 20.17 1.19
C ARG A 154 10.88 21.67 1.18
N LEU A 155 10.03 22.53 0.65
CA LEU A 155 10.21 23.98 0.50
C LEU A 155 9.18 24.80 1.28
N SER A 156 8.33 24.17 2.10
CA SER A 156 7.28 24.87 2.83
C SER A 156 7.88 25.80 3.86
N TYR A 157 7.62 27.09 3.67
CA TYR A 157 8.06 28.19 4.52
C TYR A 157 7.65 28.00 6.00
N GLU A 158 6.69 27.12 6.29
CA GLU A 158 6.27 26.66 7.62
C GLU A 158 7.39 26.15 8.52
N LYS A 159 8.27 25.26 8.02
CA LYS A 159 9.39 24.74 8.83
C LYS A 159 10.38 25.83 9.24
N ILE A 160 10.34 26.96 8.53
CA ILE A 160 11.22 28.11 8.75
C ILE A 160 10.54 29.15 9.65
N LEU A 161 9.22 29.30 9.53
CA LEU A 161 8.38 30.18 10.33
C LEU A 161 8.02 29.58 11.71
N GLY A 162 8.19 28.27 11.90
CA GLY A 162 7.93 27.59 13.18
C GLY A 162 6.45 27.38 13.48
N ILE A 163 5.59 27.41 12.45
CA ILE A 163 4.14 27.23 12.58
C ILE A 163 3.86 25.72 12.56
N SER A 164 3.08 25.21 13.52
CA SER A 164 2.63 23.82 13.51
C SER A 164 1.69 23.58 12.34
N SER A 165 1.81 22.44 11.65
CA SER A 165 0.99 22.07 10.47
C SER A 165 -0.52 22.07 10.70
N ASN A 166 -0.96 22.05 11.97
CA ASN A 166 -2.37 22.03 12.33
C ASN A 166 -2.94 23.44 12.57
N ILE A 167 -2.09 24.45 12.71
CA ILE A 167 -2.50 25.84 12.97
C ILE A 167 -2.25 26.65 11.70
N ILE A 168 -3.32 27.03 11.00
CA ILE A 168 -3.24 27.72 9.71
C ILE A 168 -3.65 29.19 9.89
N PRO A 169 -2.77 30.16 9.59
CA PRO A 169 -3.14 31.57 9.60
C PRO A 169 -4.03 31.90 8.39
N VAL A 170 -5.11 32.64 8.65
CA VAL A 170 -6.11 33.06 7.66
C VAL A 170 -6.38 34.56 7.81
N PRO A 171 -6.73 35.29 6.73
CA PRO A 171 -6.98 36.73 6.81
C PRO A 171 -8.19 37.03 7.70
N SER A 172 -8.06 38.02 8.60
CA SER A 172 -9.18 38.45 9.44
C SER A 172 -10.18 39.30 8.63
N ASP A 173 -11.45 39.22 9.02
CA ASP A 173 -12.58 40.01 8.50
C ASP A 173 -12.79 39.91 6.97
N GLN A 174 -12.21 38.90 6.32
CA GLN A 174 -12.38 38.61 4.91
C GLN A 174 -12.88 37.18 4.70
N PRO A 175 -13.92 36.97 3.88
CA PRO A 175 -14.40 35.63 3.57
C PRO A 175 -13.31 34.86 2.84
N SER A 176 -12.96 33.69 3.38
CA SER A 176 -11.93 32.82 2.83
C SER A 176 -12.43 31.39 2.71
N THR A 177 -11.83 30.65 1.79
CA THR A 177 -12.10 29.22 1.58
C THR A 177 -10.81 28.45 1.82
N VAL A 178 -10.87 27.34 2.54
CA VAL A 178 -9.71 26.49 2.82
C VAL A 178 -9.82 25.24 1.96
N SER A 179 -8.79 24.97 1.17
CA SER A 179 -8.68 23.80 0.31
C SER A 179 -7.51 22.93 0.76
N ILE A 180 -7.80 21.69 1.12
CA ILE A 180 -6.83 20.71 1.60
C ILE A 180 -6.71 19.62 0.54
N ASN A 181 -5.52 19.47 -0.04
CA ASN A 181 -5.21 18.42 -0.99
C ASN A 181 -4.26 17.43 -0.33
N SER A 182 -4.64 16.16 -0.31
CA SER A 182 -3.83 15.09 0.23
C SER A 182 -3.63 13.97 -0.78
N THR A 183 -2.45 13.35 -0.72
CA THR A 183 -2.10 12.21 -1.58
C THR A 183 -2.05 10.93 -0.78
N TYR A 184 -2.56 9.85 -1.36
CA TYR A 184 -2.73 8.55 -0.70
C TYR A 184 -2.27 7.42 -1.61
N LEU A 185 -2.02 6.26 -1.01
CA LEU A 185 -2.00 4.99 -1.73
C LEU A 185 -3.44 4.45 -1.81
N ILE A 186 -3.95 4.34 -3.03
CA ILE A 186 -5.28 3.81 -3.35
C ILE A 186 -5.08 2.74 -4.43
N ASP A 187 -5.42 1.49 -4.11
CA ASP A 187 -5.19 0.32 -4.98
C ASP A 187 -3.74 0.23 -5.46
N SER A 188 -2.79 0.43 -4.53
CA SER A 188 -1.34 0.48 -4.83
C SER A 188 -0.91 1.58 -5.84
N ARG A 189 -1.73 2.62 -6.05
CA ARG A 189 -1.40 3.79 -6.89
C ARG A 189 -1.48 5.08 -6.11
N ILE A 190 -0.68 6.07 -6.49
CA ILE A 190 -0.75 7.41 -5.89
C ILE A 190 -2.01 8.10 -6.41
N GLY A 191 -2.98 8.28 -5.53
CA GLY A 191 -4.20 9.07 -5.75
C GLY A 191 -4.17 10.36 -4.95
N SER A 192 -5.04 11.31 -5.31
CA SER A 192 -5.27 12.52 -4.52
C SER A 192 -6.72 12.62 -4.07
N ARG A 193 -6.93 13.19 -2.89
CA ARG A 193 -8.24 13.58 -2.36
C ARG A 193 -8.17 15.04 -1.97
N GLY A 194 -9.20 15.79 -2.36
CA GLY A 194 -9.33 17.20 -2.06
C GLY A 194 -10.52 17.42 -1.14
N LEU A 195 -10.34 18.28 -0.15
CA LEU A 195 -11.39 18.80 0.70
C LEU A 195 -11.44 20.32 0.52
N GLU A 196 -12.63 20.90 0.44
CA GLU A 196 -12.80 22.34 0.36
C GLU A 196 -13.98 22.77 1.23
N PHE A 197 -13.77 23.76 2.08
CA PHE A 197 -14.82 24.31 2.95
C PHE A 197 -14.63 25.81 3.16
N ASP A 198 -15.76 26.50 3.27
CA ASP A 198 -15.80 27.94 3.49
C ASP A 198 -15.72 28.24 4.98
N ILE A 199 -14.79 29.12 5.37
CA ILE A 199 -14.60 29.54 6.75
C ILE A 199 -15.26 30.88 7.06
N GLY A 200 -15.82 31.55 6.05
CA GLY A 200 -16.47 32.85 6.20
C GLY A 200 -15.49 33.94 6.64
N SER A 201 -16.01 35.05 7.20
CA SER A 201 -15.20 36.15 7.75
C SER A 201 -14.97 35.94 9.24
N ILE A 202 -13.71 35.91 9.68
CA ILE A 202 -13.32 35.60 11.06
C ILE A 202 -12.70 36.82 11.73
N SER A 203 -13.15 37.15 12.94
CA SER A 203 -12.58 38.22 13.75
C SER A 203 -11.28 37.78 14.44
N VAL A 204 -10.38 38.74 14.68
CA VAL A 204 -9.11 38.52 15.39
C VAL A 204 -9.36 38.03 16.83
N GLY A 205 -8.58 37.04 17.28
CA GLY A 205 -8.39 36.76 18.71
C GLY A 205 -8.86 35.41 19.26
N GLU A 206 -9.58 34.58 18.51
CA GLU A 206 -9.89 33.19 18.93
C GLU A 206 -9.64 32.17 17.81
N PRO A 207 -9.00 31.02 18.09
CA PRO A 207 -8.79 29.98 17.10
C PRO A 207 -10.11 29.27 16.78
N ILE A 208 -10.45 29.20 15.50
CA ILE A 208 -11.57 28.38 15.02
C ILE A 208 -11.09 26.94 14.90
N ILE A 209 -11.71 26.06 15.67
CA ILE A 209 -11.43 24.64 15.63
C ILE A 209 -12.27 24.01 14.52
N VAL A 210 -11.62 23.39 13.53
CA VAL A 210 -12.26 22.60 12.48
C VAL A 210 -11.85 21.15 12.62
N ASP A 211 -12.82 20.27 12.85
CA ASP A 211 -12.59 18.83 12.85
C ASP A 211 -12.64 18.29 11.42
N LEU A 212 -11.49 17.86 10.91
CA LEU A 212 -11.35 17.32 9.56
C LEU A 212 -12.15 16.03 9.38
N ARG A 213 -12.35 15.24 10.45
CA ARG A 213 -13.05 13.95 10.37
C ARG A 213 -14.50 14.13 9.93
N TYR A 214 -15.14 15.21 10.36
CA TYR A 214 -16.50 15.56 9.94
C TYR A 214 -16.60 15.66 8.41
N HIS A 215 -15.64 16.34 7.79
CA HIS A 215 -15.64 16.58 6.35
C HIS A 215 -15.17 15.35 5.55
N THR A 216 -14.18 14.59 6.05
CA THR A 216 -13.72 13.39 5.36
C THR A 216 -14.73 12.25 5.41
N LEU A 217 -15.55 12.16 6.46
CA LEU A 217 -16.64 11.19 6.56
C LEU A 217 -17.72 11.41 5.49
N LEU A 218 -18.06 12.66 5.18
CA LEU A 218 -19.01 13.00 4.11
C LEU A 218 -18.51 12.53 2.74
N THR A 219 -17.24 12.79 2.45
CA THR A 219 -16.61 12.31 1.19
C THR A 219 -16.52 10.79 1.18
N SER A 220 -16.21 10.17 2.31
CA SER A 220 -16.17 8.72 2.46
C SER A 220 -17.55 8.09 2.24
N ASP A 221 -18.63 8.70 2.73
CA ASP A 221 -19.99 8.21 2.50
C ASP A 221 -20.35 8.21 1.01
N GLN A 222 -19.95 9.25 0.27
CA GLN A 222 -20.12 9.29 -1.19
C GLN A 222 -19.36 8.15 -1.90
N ILE A 223 -18.14 7.87 -1.47
CA ILE A 223 -17.34 6.75 -1.99
C ILE A 223 -18.04 5.42 -1.68
N SER A 224 -18.52 5.22 -0.45
CA SER A 224 -19.25 4.01 -0.05
C SER A 224 -20.52 3.80 -0.89
N LYS A 225 -21.32 4.85 -1.08
CA LYS A 225 -22.52 4.83 -1.92
C LYS A 225 -22.22 4.46 -3.37
N SER A 226 -21.09 4.93 -3.92
CA SER A 226 -20.68 4.56 -5.28
C SER A 226 -20.34 3.07 -5.42
N SER A 227 -19.68 2.49 -4.40
CA SER A 227 -19.38 1.06 -4.34
C SER A 227 -20.66 0.23 -4.17
N LEU A 228 -21.58 0.67 -3.30
CA LEU A 228 -22.90 0.07 -3.11
C LEU A 228 -23.69 -0.01 -4.42
N ILE A 229 -23.81 1.12 -5.15
CA ILE A 229 -24.53 1.16 -6.44
C ILE A 229 -23.89 0.19 -7.45
N THR A 230 -22.56 0.11 -7.46
CA THR A 230 -21.82 -0.82 -8.32
C THR A 230 -22.15 -2.27 -7.97
N LEU A 231 -22.20 -2.60 -6.68
CA LEU A 231 -22.55 -3.94 -6.19
C LEU A 231 -23.99 -4.31 -6.54
N GLU A 232 -24.95 -3.44 -6.27
CA GLU A 232 -26.37 -3.66 -6.59
C GLU A 232 -26.56 -3.92 -8.09
N SER A 233 -25.91 -3.11 -8.94
CA SER A 233 -25.99 -3.27 -10.39
C SER A 233 -25.43 -4.63 -10.84
N ARG A 234 -24.28 -5.05 -10.31
CA ARG A 234 -23.64 -6.33 -10.66
C ARG A 234 -24.42 -7.53 -10.13
N LEU A 235 -24.94 -7.45 -8.92
CA LEU A 235 -25.82 -8.47 -8.34
C LEU A 235 -27.06 -8.66 -9.22
N ALA A 236 -27.75 -7.58 -9.58
CA ALA A 236 -28.91 -7.64 -10.45
C ALA A 236 -28.60 -8.29 -11.81
N GLU A 237 -27.47 -7.93 -12.42
CA GLU A 237 -27.00 -8.53 -13.67
C GLU A 237 -26.73 -10.04 -13.52
N MET A 238 -25.98 -10.44 -12.49
CA MET A 238 -25.58 -11.83 -12.27
C MET A 238 -26.75 -12.72 -11.83
N HIS A 239 -27.72 -12.19 -11.07
CA HIS A 239 -28.98 -12.88 -10.84
C HIS A 239 -29.72 -13.14 -12.16
N GLY A 240 -29.70 -12.18 -13.10
CA GLY A 240 -30.25 -12.35 -14.44
C GLY A 240 -29.64 -13.52 -15.21
N TYR A 241 -28.34 -13.79 -15.01
CA TYR A 241 -27.66 -14.95 -15.59
C TYR A 241 -27.92 -16.26 -14.82
N GLY A 242 -28.48 -16.20 -13.61
CA GLY A 242 -28.82 -17.36 -12.78
C GLY A 242 -27.71 -17.82 -11.85
N PHE A 243 -26.77 -16.93 -11.48
CA PHE A 243 -25.79 -17.24 -10.44
C PHE A 243 -26.47 -17.38 -9.07
N TYR A 244 -25.91 -18.26 -8.23
CA TYR A 244 -26.29 -18.36 -6.82
C TYR A 244 -25.44 -17.39 -5.99
N LEU A 245 -26.05 -16.31 -5.48
CA LEU A 245 -25.35 -15.16 -4.90
C LEU A 245 -25.71 -14.90 -3.42
N ALA A 246 -26.24 -15.90 -2.71
CA ALA A 246 -26.74 -15.72 -1.33
C ALA A 246 -25.69 -15.14 -0.36
N ARG A 247 -24.41 -15.44 -0.58
CA ARG A 247 -23.31 -14.86 0.20
C ARG A 247 -23.15 -13.37 -0.08
N GLN A 248 -23.15 -12.96 -1.35
CA GLN A 248 -23.01 -11.56 -1.74
C GLN A 248 -24.26 -10.74 -1.36
N ASP A 249 -25.46 -11.34 -1.39
CA ASP A 249 -26.68 -10.73 -0.85
C ASP A 249 -26.58 -10.47 0.66
N THR A 250 -25.97 -11.41 1.40
CA THR A 250 -25.71 -11.24 2.83
C THR A 250 -24.68 -10.15 3.08
N ALA A 251 -23.63 -10.07 2.26
CA ALA A 251 -22.64 -9.00 2.33
C ALA A 251 -23.25 -7.63 2.03
N LEU A 252 -24.11 -7.52 1.01
CA LEU A 252 -24.86 -6.30 0.67
C LEU A 252 -25.70 -5.83 1.86
N SER A 253 -26.58 -6.69 2.37
CA SER A 253 -27.49 -6.35 3.49
C SER A 253 -26.73 -6.00 4.79
N THR A 254 -25.65 -6.71 5.08
CA THR A 254 -24.79 -6.42 6.24
C THR A 254 -24.04 -5.11 6.06
N GLY A 255 -23.55 -4.84 4.85
CA GLY A 255 -22.86 -3.59 4.52
C GLY A 255 -23.77 -2.38 4.63
N ILE A 256 -25.01 -2.46 4.12
CA ILE A 256 -26.02 -1.40 4.27
C ILE A 256 -26.29 -1.11 5.75
N ARG A 257 -26.42 -2.15 6.58
CA ARG A 257 -26.60 -1.96 8.02
C ARG A 257 -25.44 -1.17 8.64
N TYR A 258 -24.19 -1.49 8.29
CA TYR A 258 -23.04 -0.74 8.79
C TYR A 258 -22.99 0.71 8.28
N THR A 259 -23.40 0.98 7.03
CA THR A 259 -23.48 2.36 6.54
C THR A 259 -24.57 3.16 7.25
N ASP A 260 -25.69 2.53 7.61
CA ASP A 260 -26.76 3.17 8.38
C ASP A 260 -26.33 3.44 9.83
N GLU A 261 -25.65 2.48 10.47
CA GLU A 261 -25.05 2.64 11.80
C GLU A 261 -23.99 3.76 11.81
N ALA A 262 -23.17 3.86 10.76
CA ALA A 262 -22.16 4.91 10.62
C ALA A 262 -22.77 6.31 10.65
N TRP A 263 -23.94 6.48 10.04
CA TRP A 263 -24.65 7.76 10.04
C TRP A 263 -25.21 8.12 11.42
N SER A 264 -25.62 7.11 12.20
CA SER A 264 -26.05 7.33 13.59
C SER A 264 -24.89 7.84 14.44
N TYR A 265 -23.72 7.20 14.38
CA TYR A 265 -22.51 7.67 15.07
C TYR A 265 -22.05 9.04 14.60
N TYR A 266 -22.21 9.34 13.31
CA TYR A 266 -21.89 10.66 12.75
C TYR A 266 -22.75 11.78 13.35
N GLU A 267 -24.07 11.54 13.49
CA GLU A 267 -25.01 12.49 14.11
C GLU A 267 -24.72 12.69 15.61
N ASP A 268 -24.24 11.65 16.29
CA ASP A 268 -23.86 11.68 17.71
C ASP A 268 -22.47 12.33 17.95
N GLY A 269 -21.70 12.62 16.89
CA GLY A 269 -20.35 13.19 16.97
C GLY A 269 -19.24 12.16 17.26
N GLU A 270 -19.58 10.87 17.23
CA GLU A 270 -18.68 9.73 17.41
C GLU A 270 -17.98 9.39 16.08
N TYR A 271 -17.07 10.27 15.65
CA TYR A 271 -16.46 10.19 14.31
C TYR A 271 -15.57 8.97 14.08
N ALA A 272 -14.94 8.43 15.13
CA ALA A 272 -14.07 7.26 14.99
C ALA A 272 -14.90 5.99 14.73
N GLU A 273 -15.98 5.83 15.48
CA GLU A 273 -16.96 4.75 15.38
C GLU A 273 -17.72 4.84 14.05
N SER A 274 -18.08 6.05 13.64
CA SER A 274 -18.66 6.33 12.32
C SER A 274 -17.72 5.88 11.19
N PHE A 275 -16.43 6.23 11.27
CA PHE A 275 -15.44 5.83 10.28
C PHE A 275 -15.26 4.31 10.23
N ASP A 276 -15.12 3.64 11.38
CA ASP A 276 -14.98 2.18 11.44
C ASP A 276 -16.19 1.46 10.82
N SER A 277 -17.41 1.84 11.22
CA SER A 277 -18.63 1.26 10.67
C SER A 277 -18.73 1.49 9.16
N LEU A 278 -18.47 2.71 8.69
CA LEU A 278 -18.51 3.03 7.26
C LEU A 278 -17.47 2.24 6.45
N LYS A 279 -16.23 2.13 6.97
CA LYS A 279 -15.16 1.35 6.36
C LYS A 279 -15.54 -0.13 6.26
N ARG A 280 -16.14 -0.71 7.30
CA ARG A 280 -16.61 -2.11 7.29
C ARG A 280 -17.68 -2.34 6.22
N GLY A 281 -18.64 -1.43 6.10
CA GLY A 281 -19.66 -1.47 5.05
C GLY A 281 -19.04 -1.43 3.65
N TYR A 282 -18.16 -0.46 3.42
CA TYR A 282 -17.43 -0.32 2.16
C TYR A 282 -16.59 -1.55 1.79
N LEU A 283 -15.84 -2.11 2.75
CA LEU A 283 -15.02 -3.30 2.51
C LEU A 283 -15.87 -4.52 2.15
N LEU A 284 -17.07 -4.67 2.73
CA LEU A 284 -18.02 -5.71 2.32
C LEU A 284 -18.48 -5.50 0.87
N PHE A 285 -18.74 -4.26 0.47
CA PHE A 285 -19.14 -3.96 -0.90
C PHE A 285 -18.04 -4.25 -1.92
N GLU A 286 -16.83 -3.78 -1.67
CA GLU A 286 -15.66 -4.01 -2.53
C GLU A 286 -15.31 -5.49 -2.64
N HIS A 287 -15.28 -6.22 -1.51
CA HIS A 287 -14.99 -7.65 -1.52
C HIS A 287 -16.07 -8.42 -2.27
N ALA A 288 -17.35 -8.15 -2.02
CA ALA A 288 -18.43 -8.80 -2.77
C ALA A 288 -18.33 -8.49 -4.27
N ASN A 289 -18.00 -7.25 -4.65
CA ASN A 289 -17.76 -6.88 -6.04
C ASN A 289 -16.61 -7.67 -6.68
N ALA A 290 -15.48 -7.78 -5.99
CA ALA A 290 -14.33 -8.55 -6.46
C ALA A 290 -14.67 -10.03 -6.64
N GLU A 291 -15.42 -10.63 -5.71
CA GLU A 291 -15.92 -12.00 -5.82
C GLU A 291 -16.84 -12.18 -7.03
N LEU A 292 -17.79 -11.25 -7.26
CA LEU A 292 -18.68 -11.30 -8.42
C LEU A 292 -17.89 -11.25 -9.74
N ILE A 293 -16.86 -10.40 -9.82
CA ILE A 293 -15.98 -10.32 -10.99
C ILE A 293 -15.24 -11.65 -11.20
N ALA A 294 -14.66 -12.22 -10.14
CA ALA A 294 -13.96 -13.49 -10.22
C ALA A 294 -14.90 -14.63 -10.65
N MET A 295 -16.07 -14.73 -10.01
CA MET A 295 -17.11 -15.72 -10.35
C MET A 295 -17.56 -15.57 -11.80
N TYR A 296 -17.78 -14.35 -12.28
CA TYR A 296 -18.16 -14.09 -13.66
C TYR A 296 -17.08 -14.57 -14.65
N GLN A 297 -15.81 -14.22 -14.39
CA GLN A 297 -14.69 -14.60 -15.25
C GLN A 297 -14.48 -16.12 -15.27
N GLU A 298 -14.47 -16.75 -14.09
CA GLU A 298 -14.29 -18.19 -13.97
C GLU A 298 -15.44 -18.95 -14.64
N ALA A 299 -16.69 -18.53 -14.39
CA ALA A 299 -17.85 -19.15 -14.99
C ALA A 299 -17.86 -19.00 -16.50
N SER A 300 -17.46 -17.84 -17.05
CA SER A 300 -17.42 -17.58 -18.49
C SER A 300 -16.30 -18.38 -19.17
N PHE A 301 -15.12 -18.49 -18.56
CA PHE A 301 -13.99 -19.22 -19.15
C PHE A 301 -14.23 -20.74 -19.15
N SER A 302 -14.74 -21.27 -18.04
CA SER A 302 -15.02 -22.70 -17.87
C SER A 302 -16.08 -23.25 -18.83
N VAL A 303 -16.94 -22.40 -19.41
CA VAL A 303 -17.92 -22.82 -20.42
C VAL A 303 -17.24 -23.54 -21.57
N PHE A 304 -16.12 -23.02 -22.09
CA PHE A 304 -15.43 -23.63 -23.23
C PHE A 304 -14.82 -24.99 -22.88
N GLY A 305 -14.25 -25.13 -21.68
CA GLY A 305 -13.74 -26.40 -21.18
C GLY A 305 -14.85 -27.44 -21.05
N LEU A 306 -16.00 -27.05 -20.48
CA LEU A 306 -17.17 -27.90 -20.33
C LEU A 306 -17.79 -28.27 -21.68
N MET A 307 -17.87 -27.33 -22.64
CA MET A 307 -18.31 -27.62 -24.01
C MET A 307 -17.42 -28.67 -24.68
N GLY A 308 -16.10 -28.55 -24.53
CA GLY A 308 -15.15 -29.54 -25.04
C GLY A 308 -15.31 -30.91 -24.35
N PHE A 309 -15.47 -30.92 -23.02
CA PHE A 309 -15.73 -32.14 -22.26
C PHE A 309 -17.04 -32.83 -22.68
N LEU A 310 -18.12 -32.07 -22.87
CA LEU A 310 -19.40 -32.60 -23.35
C LEU A 310 -19.30 -33.14 -24.78
N ALA A 311 -18.53 -32.50 -25.65
CA ALA A 311 -18.30 -32.97 -27.01
C ALA A 311 -17.51 -34.29 -26.99
N MET A 312 -16.44 -34.37 -26.20
CA MET A 312 -15.66 -35.58 -25.99
C MET A 312 -16.51 -36.72 -25.41
N SER A 313 -17.33 -36.42 -24.41
CA SER A 313 -18.22 -37.40 -23.77
C SER A 313 -19.27 -37.92 -24.74
N SER A 314 -19.84 -37.03 -25.57
CA SER A 314 -20.81 -37.40 -26.61
C SER A 314 -20.16 -38.32 -27.64
N PHE A 315 -18.95 -37.99 -28.11
CA PHE A 315 -18.16 -38.83 -29.00
C PHE A 315 -17.87 -40.23 -28.43
N ILE A 316 -17.46 -40.31 -27.16
CA ILE A 316 -17.25 -41.61 -26.48
C ILE A 316 -18.57 -42.38 -26.40
N LEU A 317 -19.68 -41.69 -26.13
CA LEU A 317 -21.00 -42.30 -26.02
C LEU A 317 -21.45 -42.91 -27.36
N GLY A 318 -21.38 -42.17 -28.47
CA GLY A 318 -21.73 -42.75 -29.78
C GLY A 318 -20.81 -43.88 -30.17
N TYR A 319 -19.50 -43.76 -29.89
CA TYR A 319 -18.56 -44.87 -30.06
C TYR A 319 -18.95 -46.10 -29.24
N LEU A 320 -19.46 -45.97 -28.01
CA LEU A 320 -19.88 -47.13 -27.21
C LEU A 320 -21.21 -47.73 -27.68
N VAL A 321 -22.17 -46.89 -28.08
CA VAL A 321 -23.55 -47.30 -28.40
C VAL A 321 -23.63 -48.05 -29.72
N THR A 322 -22.97 -47.58 -30.79
CA THR A 322 -23.12 -48.13 -32.15
C THR A 322 -21.79 -48.53 -32.79
N ASP A 323 -21.78 -49.48 -33.72
CA ASP A 323 -20.59 -49.88 -34.51
C ASP A 323 -20.55 -49.23 -35.90
N GLU A 324 -21.71 -48.85 -36.41
CA GLU A 324 -21.81 -48.20 -37.72
C GLU A 324 -21.41 -46.72 -37.63
N PRO A 325 -20.50 -46.24 -38.50
CA PRO A 325 -19.93 -44.90 -38.39
C PRO A 325 -20.98 -43.79 -38.57
N ILE A 326 -21.98 -44.00 -39.43
CA ILE A 326 -23.06 -43.02 -39.65
C ILE A 326 -23.93 -42.89 -38.39
N HIS A 327 -24.32 -44.02 -37.81
CA HIS A 327 -25.12 -44.02 -36.59
C HIS A 327 -24.34 -43.52 -35.37
N GLN A 328 -23.01 -43.69 -35.31
CA GLN A 328 -22.16 -43.07 -34.30
C GLN A 328 -22.27 -41.54 -34.36
N ILE A 329 -22.06 -40.94 -35.52
CA ILE A 329 -22.15 -39.49 -35.73
C ILE A 329 -23.55 -38.97 -35.34
N ILE A 330 -24.61 -39.68 -35.72
CA ILE A 330 -25.98 -39.30 -35.33
C ILE A 330 -26.14 -39.31 -33.81
N VAL A 331 -25.66 -40.35 -33.12
CA VAL A 331 -25.72 -40.43 -31.66
C VAL A 331 -24.88 -39.33 -31.00
N ASP A 332 -23.69 -39.03 -31.53
CA ASP A 332 -22.81 -37.97 -31.04
C ASP A 332 -23.49 -36.61 -31.12
N VAL A 333 -24.08 -36.28 -32.29
CA VAL A 333 -24.78 -35.01 -32.52
C VAL A 333 -25.98 -34.87 -31.60
N VAL A 334 -26.81 -35.91 -31.48
CA VAL A 334 -28.00 -35.88 -30.64
C VAL A 334 -27.62 -35.76 -29.16
N ALA A 335 -26.68 -36.59 -28.69
CA ALA A 335 -26.21 -36.56 -27.30
C ALA A 335 -25.58 -35.22 -26.94
N TYR A 336 -24.77 -34.65 -27.85
CA TYR A 336 -24.14 -33.36 -27.63
C TYR A 336 -25.17 -32.24 -27.59
N THR A 337 -26.12 -32.22 -28.53
CA THR A 337 -27.17 -31.20 -28.58
C THR A 337 -28.03 -31.21 -27.31
N VAL A 338 -28.45 -32.39 -26.85
CA VAL A 338 -29.22 -32.53 -25.60
C VAL A 338 -28.40 -32.08 -24.40
N SER A 339 -27.14 -32.52 -24.30
CA SER A 339 -26.27 -32.16 -23.18
C SER A 339 -25.96 -30.67 -23.16
N LEU A 340 -25.73 -30.05 -24.32
CA LEU A 340 -25.45 -28.63 -24.46
C LEU A 340 -26.69 -27.79 -24.14
N THR A 341 -27.89 -28.25 -24.50
CA THR A 341 -29.15 -27.61 -24.13
C THR A 341 -29.33 -27.62 -22.62
N PHE A 342 -29.15 -28.79 -21.99
CA PHE A 342 -29.24 -28.91 -20.53
C PHE A 342 -28.18 -28.02 -19.84
N PHE A 343 -26.96 -28.01 -20.36
CA PHE A 343 -25.87 -27.18 -19.87
C PHE A 343 -26.18 -25.68 -19.99
N TYR A 344 -26.77 -25.23 -21.09
CA TYR A 344 -27.16 -23.84 -21.30
C TYR A 344 -28.20 -23.34 -20.28
N PHE A 345 -29.11 -24.22 -19.84
CA PHE A 345 -30.12 -23.84 -18.85
C PHE A 345 -29.65 -23.95 -17.41
N THR A 346 -28.74 -24.89 -17.12
CA THR A 346 -28.32 -25.22 -15.75
C THR A 346 -27.05 -24.47 -15.34
N TYR A 347 -26.17 -24.14 -16.28
CA TYR A 347 -24.89 -23.51 -15.98
C TYR A 347 -24.94 -22.00 -16.26
N PRO A 348 -24.82 -21.13 -15.23
CA PRO A 348 -25.03 -19.69 -15.39
C PRO A 348 -24.01 -19.04 -16.33
N GLY A 349 -22.75 -19.51 -16.33
CA GLY A 349 -21.70 -19.01 -17.24
C GLY A 349 -22.04 -19.17 -18.72
N SER A 350 -22.93 -20.10 -19.11
CA SER A 350 -23.33 -20.25 -20.51
C SER A 350 -24.14 -19.05 -21.04
N ARG A 351 -24.85 -18.33 -20.16
CA ARG A 351 -25.68 -17.17 -20.52
C ARG A 351 -24.90 -15.86 -20.60
N THR A 352 -23.69 -15.82 -20.05
CA THR A 352 -22.80 -14.65 -20.14
C THR A 352 -22.16 -14.55 -21.54
N ILE A 353 -22.08 -15.67 -22.26
CA ILE A 353 -21.48 -15.73 -23.60
C ILE A 353 -22.54 -15.42 -24.66
N PRO A 354 -22.25 -14.51 -25.62
CA PRO A 354 -23.11 -14.29 -26.78
C PRO A 354 -23.45 -15.59 -27.53
N ILE A 355 -24.72 -15.75 -27.91
CA ILE A 355 -25.23 -17.01 -28.49
C ILE A 355 -24.51 -17.42 -29.78
N ASN A 356 -24.05 -16.46 -30.57
CA ASN A 356 -23.25 -16.68 -31.77
C ASN A 356 -21.88 -17.30 -31.43
N THR A 357 -21.17 -16.77 -30.44
CA THR A 357 -19.89 -17.31 -29.96
C THR A 357 -20.08 -18.70 -29.37
N PHE A 358 -21.15 -18.89 -28.59
CA PHE A 358 -21.50 -20.19 -28.03
C PHE A 358 -21.74 -21.24 -29.12
N ALA A 359 -22.53 -20.91 -30.15
CA ALA A 359 -22.84 -21.81 -31.25
C ALA A 359 -21.61 -22.16 -32.11
N ILE A 360 -20.76 -21.17 -32.43
CA ILE A 360 -19.52 -21.39 -33.18
C ILE A 360 -18.56 -22.28 -32.40
N ALA A 361 -18.38 -22.03 -31.10
CA ALA A 361 -17.52 -22.85 -30.24
C ALA A 361 -18.04 -24.29 -30.15
N ALA A 362 -19.34 -24.47 -29.95
CA ALA A 362 -19.97 -25.79 -29.92
C ALA A 362 -19.78 -26.57 -31.22
N ALA A 363 -19.99 -25.92 -32.37
CA ALA A 363 -19.72 -26.51 -33.68
C ALA A 363 -18.23 -26.85 -33.86
N GLY A 364 -17.34 -25.95 -33.43
CA GLY A 364 -15.89 -26.15 -33.46
C GLY A 364 -15.45 -27.36 -32.65
N PHE A 365 -15.93 -27.52 -31.41
CA PHE A 365 -15.62 -28.68 -30.58
C PHE A 365 -16.18 -29.98 -31.17
N LEU A 366 -17.43 -29.98 -31.63
CA LEU A 366 -18.02 -31.17 -32.26
C LEU A 366 -17.24 -31.60 -33.50
N LEU A 367 -16.88 -30.65 -34.37
CA LEU A 367 -16.07 -30.93 -35.56
C LEU A 367 -14.66 -31.39 -35.17
N GLY A 368 -14.02 -30.72 -34.21
CA GLY A 368 -12.69 -31.07 -33.72
C GLY A 368 -12.61 -32.51 -33.21
N PHE A 369 -13.54 -32.92 -32.35
CA PHE A 369 -13.59 -34.29 -31.84
C PHE A 369 -13.97 -35.31 -32.92
N SER A 370 -14.87 -34.95 -33.85
CA SER A 370 -15.22 -35.81 -34.98
C SER A 370 -14.02 -36.06 -35.91
N ILE A 371 -13.23 -35.02 -36.19
CA ILE A 371 -11.99 -35.09 -36.98
C ILE A 371 -10.98 -35.98 -36.24
N ILE A 372 -10.76 -35.76 -34.95
CA ILE A 372 -9.87 -36.61 -34.13
C ILE A 372 -10.32 -38.07 -34.21
N GLY A 373 -11.61 -38.35 -34.04
CA GLY A 373 -12.16 -39.71 -34.13
C GLY A 373 -11.90 -40.39 -35.48
N TRP A 374 -11.94 -39.62 -36.57
CA TRP A 374 -11.65 -40.13 -37.91
C TRP A 374 -10.16 -40.39 -38.17
N PHE A 375 -9.27 -39.52 -37.64
CA PHE A 375 -7.81 -39.66 -37.77
C PHE A 375 -7.17 -40.61 -36.74
N PHE A 376 -7.81 -40.83 -35.59
CA PHE A 376 -7.30 -41.65 -34.50
C PHE A 376 -6.89 -43.08 -34.94
N PRO A 377 -7.66 -43.81 -35.77
CA PRO A 377 -7.27 -45.14 -36.25
C PRO A 377 -6.04 -45.12 -37.17
N GLN A 378 -5.77 -44.00 -37.84
CA GLN A 378 -4.66 -43.86 -38.78
C GLN A 378 -3.34 -43.56 -38.06
N LEU A 379 -3.39 -42.79 -36.96
CA LEU A 379 -2.23 -42.48 -36.11
C LEU A 379 -1.58 -43.71 -35.46
N PHE A 380 -2.37 -44.74 -35.14
CA PHE A 380 -1.87 -45.97 -34.50
C PHE A 380 -1.56 -47.10 -35.49
N ARG A 381 -1.72 -46.88 -36.81
CA ARG A 381 -1.38 -47.85 -37.85
C ARG A 381 0.05 -47.65 -38.31
N ILE A 382 1.00 -48.35 -37.68
CA ILE A 382 2.38 -48.45 -38.19
C ILE A 382 2.46 -49.70 -39.07
N GLY A 383 3.05 -49.55 -40.26
CA GLY A 383 3.28 -50.65 -41.20
C GLY A 383 3.94 -51.83 -40.50
N SER A 384 3.35 -53.01 -40.62
CA SER A 384 3.91 -54.24 -40.08
C SER A 384 5.14 -54.64 -40.90
N SER A 385 6.33 -54.27 -40.44
CA SER A 385 7.58 -54.82 -40.94
C SER A 385 7.85 -56.12 -40.19
N ASP A 386 8.04 -57.21 -40.92
CA ASP A 386 8.63 -58.47 -40.44
C ASP A 386 7.78 -59.41 -39.58
N GLY A 387 6.45 -59.43 -39.79
CA GLY A 387 5.57 -60.48 -39.23
C GLY A 387 5.33 -60.41 -37.72
N ARG A 388 5.89 -59.42 -37.02
CA ARG A 388 5.57 -59.11 -35.62
C ARG A 388 4.62 -57.93 -35.55
N VAL A 389 3.45 -58.14 -34.92
CA VAL A 389 2.48 -57.07 -34.70
C VAL A 389 3.03 -56.15 -33.61
N HIS A 390 3.31 -54.88 -33.94
CA HIS A 390 3.67 -53.89 -32.94
C HIS A 390 2.58 -53.79 -31.86
N THR A 391 2.96 -53.67 -30.58
CA THR A 391 2.02 -53.55 -29.45
C THR A 391 1.05 -52.37 -29.60
N ARG A 392 1.46 -51.31 -30.31
CA ARG A 392 0.61 -50.17 -30.68
C ARG A 392 -0.54 -50.56 -31.61
N ASN A 393 -0.34 -51.53 -32.50
CA ASN A 393 -1.37 -52.02 -33.42
C ASN A 393 -2.41 -52.93 -32.70
N LEU A 394 -2.15 -53.38 -31.46
CA LEU A 394 -3.08 -54.17 -30.65
C LEU A 394 -4.10 -53.32 -29.87
N VAL A 395 -3.87 -52.00 -29.75
CA VAL A 395 -4.73 -51.09 -28.99
C VAL A 395 -6.15 -51.07 -29.58
N SER A 396 -6.29 -50.88 -30.90
CA SER A 396 -7.60 -50.85 -31.55
C SER A 396 -8.41 -52.16 -31.38
N PRO A 397 -7.83 -53.36 -31.59
CA PRO A 397 -8.50 -54.63 -31.28
C PRO A 397 -8.96 -54.77 -29.82
N ILE A 398 -8.13 -54.38 -28.84
CA ILE A 398 -8.45 -54.47 -27.41
C ILE A 398 -9.66 -53.58 -27.08
N PHE A 399 -9.66 -52.33 -27.56
CA PHE A 399 -10.79 -51.41 -27.37
C PHE A 399 -12.08 -51.93 -28.01
N ASN A 400 -12.01 -52.50 -29.20
CA ASN A 400 -13.16 -53.11 -29.87
C ASN A 400 -13.71 -54.34 -29.13
N LEU A 401 -12.83 -55.18 -28.57
CA LEU A 401 -13.23 -56.33 -27.74
C LEU A 401 -13.87 -55.87 -26.41
N ALA A 402 -13.27 -54.87 -25.75
CA ALA A 402 -13.82 -54.28 -24.53
C ALA A 402 -15.21 -53.69 -24.78
N LYS A 403 -15.38 -52.90 -25.85
CA LYS A 403 -16.66 -52.34 -26.30
C LYS A 403 -17.72 -53.43 -26.52
N ARG A 404 -17.38 -54.50 -27.24
CA ARG A 404 -18.29 -55.64 -27.48
C ARG A 404 -18.71 -56.33 -26.18
N SER A 405 -17.79 -56.43 -25.20
CA SER A 405 -18.08 -57.02 -23.89
C SER A 405 -19.05 -56.17 -23.05
N LEU A 406 -18.88 -54.84 -23.07
CA LEU A 406 -19.76 -53.89 -22.37
C LEU A 406 -21.18 -53.92 -22.96
N ARG A 407 -21.30 -53.91 -24.30
CA ARG A 407 -22.60 -53.93 -24.96
C ARG A 407 -23.37 -55.24 -24.78
N ARG A 408 -22.69 -56.39 -24.59
CA ARG A 408 -23.36 -57.67 -24.30
C ARG A 408 -23.99 -57.71 -22.91
N ARG A 409 -23.44 -56.95 -21.95
CA ARG A 409 -23.87 -56.93 -20.53
C ARG A 409 -24.41 -55.57 -20.12
N LYS A 410 -25.34 -55.02 -20.91
CA LYS A 410 -25.86 -53.64 -20.79
C LYS A 410 -26.31 -53.27 -19.38
N LEU A 411 -27.04 -54.17 -18.70
CA LEU A 411 -27.54 -53.90 -17.34
C LEU A 411 -26.40 -53.72 -16.33
N ARG A 412 -25.40 -54.62 -16.36
CA ARG A 412 -24.25 -54.53 -15.46
C ARG A 412 -23.45 -53.27 -15.73
N PHE A 413 -23.19 -52.96 -17.01
CA PHE A 413 -22.48 -51.76 -17.40
C PHE A 413 -23.20 -50.48 -16.93
N LEU A 414 -24.51 -50.36 -17.19
CA LEU A 414 -25.30 -49.20 -16.81
C LEU A 414 -25.29 -49.01 -15.28
N LEU A 415 -25.50 -50.08 -14.52
CA LEU A 415 -25.54 -50.02 -13.06
C LEU A 415 -24.16 -49.64 -12.47
N THR A 416 -23.06 -50.15 -13.03
CA THR A 416 -21.70 -49.75 -12.62
C THR A 416 -21.38 -48.31 -13.00
N LEU A 417 -21.84 -47.85 -14.17
CA LEU A 417 -21.63 -46.48 -14.63
C LEU A 417 -22.35 -45.50 -13.70
N VAL A 418 -23.64 -45.73 -13.45
CA VAL A 418 -24.45 -44.88 -12.55
C VAL A 418 -23.85 -44.85 -11.14
N SER A 419 -23.45 -46.01 -10.59
CA SER A 419 -22.83 -46.08 -9.27
C SER A 419 -21.53 -45.29 -9.20
N LEU A 420 -20.66 -45.39 -10.22
CA LEU A 420 -19.41 -44.65 -10.26
C LEU A 420 -19.66 -43.15 -10.41
N THR A 421 -20.60 -42.75 -11.26
CA THR A 421 -20.95 -41.33 -11.44
C THR A 421 -21.51 -40.73 -10.16
N LEU A 422 -22.37 -41.44 -9.43
CA LEU A 422 -22.91 -40.97 -8.16
C LEU A 422 -21.83 -40.84 -7.09
N LEU A 423 -20.89 -41.79 -7.04
CA LEU A 423 -19.75 -41.73 -6.12
C LEU A 423 -18.88 -40.49 -6.39
N VAL A 424 -18.50 -40.26 -7.65
CA VAL A 424 -17.70 -39.10 -8.06
C VAL A 424 -18.45 -37.80 -7.79
N MET A 425 -19.73 -37.74 -8.17
CA MET A 425 -20.56 -36.56 -7.94
C MET A 425 -20.67 -36.22 -6.45
N SER A 426 -20.88 -37.24 -5.59
CA SER A 426 -20.96 -37.05 -4.13
C SER A 426 -19.65 -36.51 -3.56
N PHE A 427 -18.51 -37.05 -4.01
CA PHE A 427 -17.20 -36.58 -3.57
C PHE A 427 -16.94 -35.12 -3.98
N VAL A 428 -17.22 -34.77 -5.25
CA VAL A 428 -17.08 -33.40 -5.76
C VAL A 428 -18.00 -32.44 -5.00
N THR A 429 -19.25 -32.80 -4.75
CA THR A 429 -20.17 -31.95 -3.97
C THR A 429 -19.72 -31.76 -2.54
N LEU A 430 -19.16 -32.81 -1.91
CA LEU A 430 -18.67 -32.73 -0.53
C LEU A 430 -17.46 -31.80 -0.42
N THR A 431 -16.55 -31.84 -1.40
CA THR A 431 -15.37 -30.96 -1.44
C THR A 431 -15.68 -29.55 -1.93
N SER A 432 -16.88 -29.31 -2.49
CA SER A 432 -17.29 -27.99 -3.01
C SER A 432 -17.85 -27.05 -1.93
N PHE A 433 -18.02 -27.51 -0.69
CA PHE A 433 -18.29 -26.62 0.43
C PHE A 433 -16.99 -25.92 0.85
N SER A 434 -16.78 -24.70 0.35
CA SER A 434 -15.68 -23.83 0.79
C SER A 434 -16.11 -23.03 2.02
N GLU A 435 -15.27 -23.06 3.05
CA GLU A 435 -15.35 -22.16 4.21
C GLU A 435 -15.12 -20.70 3.78
N GLY A 436 -15.79 -19.78 4.46
CA GLY A 436 -15.74 -18.34 4.18
C GLY A 436 -14.43 -17.70 4.64
N TYR A 437 -13.98 -16.70 3.90
CA TYR A 437 -12.87 -15.84 4.31
C TYR A 437 -13.36 -14.79 5.31
N GLY A 438 -12.57 -14.55 6.35
CA GLY A 438 -12.83 -13.55 7.37
C GLY A 438 -11.62 -13.36 8.29
N VAL A 439 -11.64 -12.31 9.11
CA VAL A 439 -10.64 -12.09 10.15
C VAL A 439 -10.76 -13.20 11.19
N VAL A 440 -9.73 -14.05 11.29
CA VAL A 440 -9.68 -15.10 12.30
C VAL A 440 -9.13 -14.50 13.59
N SER A 441 -10.03 -14.03 14.45
CA SER A 441 -9.67 -13.65 15.81
C SER A 441 -9.48 -14.89 16.67
N GLY A 442 -8.27 -15.12 17.17
CA GLY A 442 -7.98 -16.15 18.16
C GLY A 442 -7.55 -15.51 19.47
N SER A 443 -8.17 -15.90 20.58
CA SER A 443 -7.65 -15.56 21.91
C SER A 443 -6.66 -16.62 22.33
N THR A 444 -5.38 -16.28 22.43
CA THR A 444 -4.40 -17.15 23.07
C THR A 444 -4.45 -16.87 24.58
N PRO A 445 -4.75 -17.86 25.45
CA PRO A 445 -4.65 -17.65 26.89
C PRO A 445 -3.20 -17.28 27.23
N SER A 446 -3.02 -16.07 27.75
CA SER A 446 -1.73 -15.46 28.08
C SER A 446 -0.88 -16.42 28.91
N LYS A 447 0.29 -16.78 28.37
CA LYS A 447 1.46 -17.21 29.16
C LYS A 447 2.53 -16.13 29.23
N SER A 448 2.31 -15.00 28.55
CA SER A 448 3.22 -13.86 28.48
C SER A 448 2.75 -12.74 29.40
N SER A 449 3.69 -11.96 29.94
CA SER A 449 3.43 -10.88 30.91
C SER A 449 2.92 -9.58 30.29
N TRP A 450 2.45 -9.60 29.05
CA TRP A 450 2.01 -8.43 28.30
C TRP A 450 0.53 -8.59 27.88
N GLU A 451 -0.17 -7.46 27.80
CA GLU A 451 -1.55 -7.34 27.31
C GLU A 451 -1.53 -6.39 26.12
N GLY A 452 -2.08 -6.81 24.97
CA GLY A 452 -2.08 -5.99 23.77
C GLY A 452 -2.55 -6.75 22.53
N VAL A 453 -2.41 -6.10 21.37
CA VAL A 453 -2.80 -6.64 20.07
C VAL A 453 -1.56 -6.95 19.24
N PHE A 454 -1.38 -8.23 18.87
CA PHE A 454 -0.35 -8.64 17.93
C PHE A 454 -0.91 -8.65 16.51
N ILE A 455 -0.38 -7.79 15.64
CA ILE A 455 -0.86 -7.62 14.27
C ILE A 455 0.10 -8.34 13.31
N ARG A 456 -0.45 -9.22 12.46
CA ARG A 456 0.30 -9.96 11.43
C ARG A 456 -0.50 -10.03 10.15
N ASP A 457 0.18 -10.33 9.05
CA ASP A 457 -0.50 -10.59 7.78
C ASP A 457 -1.42 -11.82 7.89
N GLY A 458 -2.61 -11.74 7.30
CA GLY A 458 -3.59 -12.83 7.32
C GLY A 458 -3.11 -14.10 6.60
N SER A 459 -2.13 -13.97 5.71
CA SER A 459 -1.50 -15.06 4.97
C SER A 459 -0.27 -15.64 5.70
N TRP A 460 0.12 -15.06 6.84
CA TRP A 460 1.28 -15.51 7.58
C TRP A 460 1.13 -16.97 8.01
N SER A 461 2.16 -17.77 7.74
CA SER A 461 2.30 -19.11 8.32
C SER A 461 3.75 -19.38 8.69
N LYS A 462 3.98 -20.32 9.62
CA LYS A 462 5.35 -20.71 10.01
C LYS A 462 6.20 -21.22 8.83
N GLY A 463 5.56 -21.80 7.81
CA GLY A 463 6.24 -22.32 6.63
C GLY A 463 6.45 -21.29 5.52
N ASP A 464 5.69 -20.20 5.56
CA ASP A 464 5.69 -19.11 4.58
C ASP A 464 5.36 -17.79 5.29
N PRO A 465 6.35 -17.16 5.95
CA PRO A 465 6.11 -15.95 6.70
C PRO A 465 5.93 -14.77 5.75
N VAL A 466 4.81 -14.06 5.90
CA VAL A 466 4.51 -12.81 5.20
C VAL A 466 4.51 -11.67 6.22
N PHE A 467 5.28 -10.62 5.95
CA PHE A 467 5.44 -9.49 6.86
C PHE A 467 4.62 -8.29 6.43
N LEU A 468 4.01 -7.61 7.40
CA LEU A 468 3.34 -6.34 7.17
C LEU A 468 4.39 -5.24 6.97
N SER A 469 4.17 -4.38 5.97
CA SER A 469 4.94 -3.16 5.81
C SER A 469 4.14 -2.00 6.39
N PHE A 470 4.47 -1.59 7.61
CA PHE A 470 3.90 -0.38 8.21
C PHE A 470 4.73 0.83 7.83
N ALA A 471 4.11 1.83 7.21
CA ALA A 471 4.77 3.10 6.95
C ALA A 471 4.99 3.88 8.26
N ILE A 472 6.08 4.66 8.36
CA ILE A 472 6.40 5.45 9.56
C ILE A 472 5.21 6.33 10.03
N PRO A 473 4.45 7.01 9.15
CA PRO A 473 3.29 7.78 9.58
C PRO A 473 2.20 6.95 10.28
N GLU A 474 2.02 5.70 9.88
CA GLU A 474 1.02 4.80 10.48
C GLU A 474 1.46 4.33 11.87
N GLN A 475 2.77 4.13 12.06
CA GLN A 475 3.34 3.79 13.36
C GLN A 475 3.17 4.96 14.34
N GLU A 476 3.50 6.18 13.91
CA GLU A 476 3.31 7.38 14.73
C GLU A 476 1.83 7.61 15.05
N TRP A 477 0.95 7.37 14.09
CA TRP A 477 -0.48 7.45 14.30
C TRP A 477 -1.02 6.44 15.31
N LEU A 478 -0.62 5.17 15.23
CA LEU A 478 -0.99 4.14 16.21
C LEU A 478 -0.47 4.52 17.60
N LYS A 479 0.76 5.01 17.70
CA LYS A 479 1.38 5.45 18.94
C LYS A 479 0.68 6.65 19.59
N ASN A 480 0.04 7.51 18.78
CA ASN A 480 -0.68 8.69 19.25
C ASN A 480 -2.15 8.42 19.61
N ARG A 481 -2.57 7.15 19.67
CA ARG A 481 -3.90 6.76 20.18
C ARG A 481 -3.91 6.75 21.70
N ASP A 482 -4.96 7.29 22.30
CA ASP A 482 -5.08 7.43 23.76
C ASP A 482 -5.08 6.07 24.48
N GLU A 483 -5.53 5.02 23.79
CA GLU A 483 -5.58 3.64 24.29
C GLU A 483 -4.23 2.91 24.17
N VAL A 484 -3.30 3.43 23.37
CA VAL A 484 -2.01 2.79 23.08
C VAL A 484 -0.95 3.34 24.03
N GLN A 485 -0.61 2.55 25.05
CA GLN A 485 0.46 2.90 25.99
C GLN A 485 1.85 2.78 25.36
N SER A 486 2.02 1.81 24.47
CA SER A 486 3.29 1.49 23.81
C SER A 486 3.04 0.77 22.50
N MET A 487 3.91 1.01 21.52
CA MET A 487 3.93 0.31 20.24
C MET A 487 5.31 -0.31 20.05
N TYR A 488 5.33 -1.56 19.60
CA TYR A 488 6.55 -2.32 19.33
C TYR A 488 6.55 -2.74 17.88
N VAL A 489 7.67 -2.49 17.21
CA VAL A 489 7.84 -2.84 15.80
C VAL A 489 8.98 -3.83 15.71
N LYS A 490 8.66 -5.03 15.23
CA LYS A 490 9.62 -6.07 14.90
C LYS A 490 9.79 -6.11 13.38
N ALA A 491 11.03 -6.12 12.92
CA ALA A 491 11.39 -6.31 11.53
C ALA A 491 12.35 -7.50 11.43
N GLU A 492 12.02 -8.49 10.61
CA GLU A 492 12.87 -9.64 10.39
C GLU A 492 12.95 -9.96 8.89
N ASN A 493 14.05 -10.58 8.47
CA ASN A 493 14.19 -10.99 7.09
C ASN A 493 13.41 -12.29 6.81
N MET A 494 12.95 -12.46 5.57
CA MET A 494 12.42 -13.75 5.14
C MET A 494 13.50 -14.83 5.19
N PRO A 495 13.16 -16.07 5.60
CA PRO A 495 14.08 -17.20 5.55
C PRO A 495 14.56 -17.44 4.11
N LEU A 496 15.86 -17.26 3.86
CA LEU A 496 16.46 -17.51 2.54
C LEU A 496 17.19 -18.86 2.53
N ARG A 497 17.18 -19.53 1.37
CA ARG A 497 17.95 -20.78 1.16
C ARG A 497 19.47 -20.56 1.13
N GLY A 498 19.92 -19.32 0.99
CA GLY A 498 21.33 -18.94 1.00
C GLY A 498 21.56 -17.73 1.91
N PRO A 499 22.82 -17.42 2.25
CA PRO A 499 23.14 -16.31 3.14
C PRO A 499 22.72 -14.97 2.54
N MET A 500 22.21 -14.06 3.37
CA MET A 500 21.85 -12.69 2.99
C MET A 500 23.10 -11.89 2.59
N PHE A 501 24.14 -12.00 3.41
CA PHE A 501 25.41 -11.33 3.20
C PHE A 501 26.51 -12.03 4.01
N THR A 502 27.74 -11.56 3.84
CA THR A 502 28.92 -12.09 4.53
C THR A 502 29.62 -10.97 5.29
N ILE A 503 29.87 -11.18 6.58
CA ILE A 503 30.61 -10.26 7.44
C ILE A 503 31.90 -10.96 7.87
N SER A 504 33.06 -10.40 7.56
CA SER A 504 34.36 -10.97 7.96
C SER A 504 34.54 -12.46 7.59
N GLY A 505 33.96 -12.89 6.46
CA GLY A 505 33.98 -14.30 6.00
C GLY A 505 32.85 -15.18 6.54
N MET A 506 32.08 -14.69 7.52
CA MET A 506 30.94 -15.38 8.11
C MET A 506 29.65 -15.15 7.34
N GLN A 507 28.92 -16.22 7.08
CA GLN A 507 27.65 -16.19 6.38
C GLN A 507 26.51 -15.82 7.35
N VAL A 508 25.83 -14.71 7.08
CA VAL A 508 24.68 -14.27 7.87
C VAL A 508 23.40 -14.65 7.14
N TYR A 509 22.55 -15.45 7.81
CA TYR A 509 21.30 -15.97 7.25
C TYR A 509 20.06 -15.21 7.73
N GLY A 510 20.18 -14.49 8.85
CA GLY A 510 19.07 -13.75 9.42
C GLY A 510 19.51 -12.49 10.17
N VAL A 511 18.65 -11.49 10.13
CA VAL A 511 18.75 -10.22 10.85
C VAL A 511 17.37 -9.92 11.43
N ILE A 512 17.34 -9.66 12.73
CA ILE A 512 16.15 -9.24 13.45
C ILE A 512 16.41 -7.84 13.98
N GLY A 513 15.53 -6.91 13.66
CA GLY A 513 15.46 -5.57 14.19
C GLY A 513 14.22 -5.41 15.06
N GLY A 514 14.33 -4.61 16.10
CA GLY A 514 13.25 -4.34 17.03
C GLY A 514 13.50 -3.05 17.80
N THR A 515 12.44 -2.49 18.37
CA THR A 515 12.55 -1.41 19.36
C THR A 515 13.08 -1.95 20.68
N GLU A 516 13.75 -1.13 21.50
CA GLU A 516 14.27 -1.52 22.83
C GLU A 516 13.22 -2.27 23.68
N SER A 517 12.00 -1.74 23.71
CA SER A 517 10.89 -2.34 24.46
C SER A 517 10.39 -3.69 23.91
N GLU A 518 10.65 -4.00 22.64
CA GLU A 518 10.38 -5.35 22.08
C GLU A 518 11.32 -6.37 22.73
N PHE A 519 12.61 -6.01 22.81
CA PHE A 519 13.64 -6.87 23.39
C PHE A 519 13.41 -7.10 24.89
N GLU A 520 12.93 -6.10 25.62
CA GLU A 520 12.53 -6.24 27.03
C GLU A 520 11.36 -7.22 27.21
N ASN A 521 10.31 -7.09 26.40
CA ASN A 521 9.10 -7.91 26.50
C ASN A 521 9.35 -9.38 26.14
N VAL A 522 10.18 -9.64 25.11
CA VAL A 522 10.64 -10.98 24.74
C VAL A 522 11.68 -11.53 25.74
N ARG A 523 12.15 -10.69 26.68
CA ARG A 523 13.17 -11.00 27.69
C ARG A 523 14.50 -11.40 27.07
N LEU A 524 14.92 -10.69 26.02
CA LEU A 524 16.17 -10.93 25.32
C LEU A 524 17.39 -10.77 26.23
N GLU A 525 17.30 -9.99 27.30
CA GLU A 525 18.35 -9.92 28.33
C GLU A 525 18.70 -11.29 28.93
N SER A 526 17.73 -12.20 29.00
CA SER A 526 17.91 -13.52 29.61
C SER A 526 18.81 -14.47 28.80
N VAL A 527 19.11 -14.13 27.55
CA VAL A 527 19.98 -14.93 26.67
C VAL A 527 21.32 -14.26 26.37
N LEU A 528 21.58 -13.07 26.95
CA LEU A 528 22.86 -12.39 26.82
C LEU A 528 23.95 -13.15 27.59
N ALA A 529 25.02 -13.51 26.89
CA ALA A 529 26.24 -14.04 27.49
C ALA A 529 27.13 -12.90 28.02
N SER A 530 27.18 -11.77 27.30
CA SER A 530 27.95 -10.59 27.70
C SER A 530 27.45 -9.30 27.01
N GLY A 531 27.76 -8.14 27.60
CA GLY A 531 27.34 -6.83 27.09
C GLY A 531 25.93 -6.40 27.55
N SER A 532 25.26 -5.58 26.75
CA SER A 532 23.92 -5.03 27.02
C SER A 532 23.03 -5.11 25.77
N LEU A 533 21.72 -4.85 25.95
CA LEU A 533 20.82 -4.68 24.81
C LEU A 533 21.27 -3.50 23.92
N PRO A 534 21.05 -3.59 22.60
CA PRO A 534 21.53 -2.59 21.66
C PRO A 534 20.59 -1.38 21.64
N VAL A 535 21.16 -0.19 21.83
CA VAL A 535 20.41 1.08 21.65
C VAL A 535 20.66 1.66 20.26
N GLN A 536 21.90 1.58 19.78
CA GLN A 536 22.32 1.97 18.43
C GLN A 536 23.33 0.99 17.80
N GLY A 537 23.64 -0.12 18.49
CA GLY A 537 24.54 -1.16 18.01
C GLY A 537 23.82 -2.43 17.58
N VAL A 538 24.55 -3.54 17.64
CA VAL A 538 24.06 -4.88 17.28
C VAL A 538 24.36 -5.90 18.37
N LEU A 539 23.49 -6.92 18.44
CA LEU A 539 23.79 -8.17 19.13
C LEU A 539 24.27 -9.21 18.11
N VAL A 540 25.29 -9.96 18.48
CA VAL A 540 25.81 -11.06 17.67
C VAL A 540 25.77 -12.38 18.45
N SER A 541 25.70 -13.51 17.75
CA SER A 541 25.81 -14.80 18.42
C SER A 541 27.21 -15.03 18.97
N GLU A 542 27.30 -15.86 20.00
CA GLU A 542 28.56 -16.38 20.51
C GLU A 542 29.40 -17.03 19.40
N SER A 543 28.80 -17.91 18.59
CA SER A 543 29.46 -18.53 17.41
C SER A 543 29.99 -17.49 16.42
N PHE A 544 29.24 -16.41 16.17
CA PHE A 544 29.68 -15.36 15.27
C PHE A 544 30.87 -14.60 15.84
N SER A 545 30.86 -14.26 17.13
CA SER A 545 31.98 -13.56 17.78
C SER A 545 33.24 -14.44 17.82
N GLU A 546 33.12 -15.72 18.16
CA GLU A 546 34.25 -16.65 18.24
C GLU A 546 34.92 -16.90 16.89
N GLU A 547 34.13 -17.09 15.82
CA GLU A 547 34.67 -17.38 14.49
C GLU A 547 35.17 -16.14 13.74
N SER A 548 34.52 -14.99 13.92
CA SER A 548 34.93 -13.73 13.28
C SER A 548 36.05 -13.01 14.02
N GLY A 549 36.25 -13.32 15.31
CA GLY A 549 37.18 -12.63 16.20
C GLY A 549 36.74 -11.22 16.62
N ILE A 550 35.49 -10.82 16.31
CA ILE A 550 34.94 -9.51 16.63
C ILE A 550 34.49 -9.49 18.09
N LEU A 551 34.98 -8.51 18.85
CA LEU A 551 34.71 -8.36 20.29
C LEU A 551 33.67 -7.26 20.58
N LEU A 552 33.21 -7.22 21.84
CA LEU A 552 32.35 -6.14 22.34
C LEU A 552 32.96 -4.76 22.09
N GLY A 553 32.14 -3.84 21.57
CA GLY A 553 32.52 -2.47 21.22
C GLY A 553 33.23 -2.34 19.87
N GLU A 554 33.61 -3.44 19.20
CA GLU A 554 34.16 -3.36 17.85
C GLU A 554 33.05 -3.16 16.81
N PRO A 555 33.33 -2.45 15.71
CA PRO A 555 32.33 -2.18 14.68
C PRO A 555 32.13 -3.38 13.75
N VAL A 556 30.87 -3.75 13.56
CA VAL A 556 30.42 -4.64 12.50
C VAL A 556 29.93 -3.80 11.32
N SER A 557 30.55 -3.98 10.16
CA SER A 557 30.22 -3.22 8.94
C SER A 557 29.46 -4.08 7.94
N PHE A 558 28.28 -3.61 7.52
CA PHE A 558 27.48 -4.21 6.46
C PHE A 558 26.72 -3.14 5.67
N GLY A 559 26.64 -3.29 4.34
CA GLY A 559 25.84 -2.39 3.49
C GLY A 559 26.23 -0.89 3.55
N GLY A 560 27.46 -0.55 3.94
CA GLY A 560 27.90 0.83 4.13
C GLY A 560 27.54 1.44 5.49
N ILE A 561 26.92 0.66 6.38
CA ILE A 561 26.61 1.02 7.76
C ILE A 561 27.61 0.30 8.68
N SER A 562 28.10 0.98 9.71
CA SER A 562 29.01 0.43 10.70
C SER A 562 28.40 0.60 12.09
N LEU A 563 28.08 -0.52 12.76
CA LEU A 563 27.42 -0.53 14.07
C LEU A 563 28.32 -1.20 15.11
N PRO A 564 28.44 -0.65 16.33
CA PRO A 564 29.20 -1.31 17.40
C PRO A 564 28.49 -2.58 17.88
N VAL A 565 29.26 -3.59 18.28
CA VAL A 565 28.72 -4.75 18.99
C VAL A 565 28.45 -4.38 20.45
N ASP A 566 27.17 -4.23 20.81
CA ASP A 566 26.76 -3.85 22.17
C ASP A 566 26.64 -5.07 23.09
N GLY A 567 26.42 -6.25 22.53
CA GLY A 567 26.26 -7.48 23.29
C GLY A 567 26.43 -8.76 22.46
N ILE A 568 26.68 -9.86 23.16
CA ILE A 568 26.83 -11.21 22.60
C ILE A 568 25.82 -12.12 23.30
N PHE A 569 25.03 -12.86 22.53
CA PHE A 569 24.04 -13.80 23.06
C PHE A 569 24.47 -15.26 22.92
N GLU A 570 24.01 -16.11 23.85
CA GLU A 570 24.27 -17.55 23.82
C GLU A 570 23.35 -18.23 22.79
N ASP A 571 23.93 -18.92 21.81
CA ASP A 571 23.19 -19.59 20.71
C ASP A 571 22.14 -20.58 21.24
N SER A 572 22.52 -21.34 22.27
CA SER A 572 21.65 -22.36 22.85
C SER A 572 20.44 -21.73 23.55
N ALA A 573 20.65 -20.63 24.28
CA ALA A 573 19.59 -19.93 24.99
C ALA A 573 18.66 -19.21 24.02
N PHE A 574 19.22 -18.54 23.00
CA PHE A 574 18.46 -17.87 21.96
C PHE A 574 17.56 -18.84 21.18
N SER A 575 18.06 -20.03 20.81
CA SER A 575 17.26 -21.05 20.11
C SER A 575 16.06 -21.61 20.91
N ARG A 576 16.02 -21.38 22.23
CA ARG A 576 14.92 -21.79 23.12
C ARG A 576 14.01 -20.63 23.51
N LEU A 577 14.40 -19.41 23.16
CA LEU A 577 13.59 -18.22 23.38
C LEU A 577 12.29 -18.36 22.59
N LYS A 578 11.24 -17.73 23.09
CA LYS A 578 9.97 -17.68 22.38
C LYS A 578 9.56 -16.24 22.23
N ASP A 579 9.04 -15.93 21.06
CA ASP A 579 8.44 -14.65 20.77
C ASP A 579 7.13 -14.45 21.56
N LEU A 580 6.59 -13.24 21.51
CA LEU A 580 5.37 -12.81 22.19
C LEU A 580 4.15 -13.66 21.82
N ASP A 581 4.11 -14.20 20.60
CA ASP A 581 3.06 -15.09 20.10
C ASP A 581 3.33 -16.59 20.36
N GLY A 582 4.45 -16.90 21.03
CA GLY A 582 4.89 -18.25 21.37
C GLY A 582 5.58 -19.01 20.24
N THR A 583 5.89 -18.35 19.12
CA THR A 583 6.80 -18.90 18.10
C THR A 583 8.26 -18.97 18.58
N PRO A 584 9.07 -19.90 18.05
CA PRO A 584 10.50 -19.98 18.34
C PRO A 584 11.29 -18.80 17.77
#